data_AF-A0A2V6AXT2-F1
#
_entry.id   AF-A0A2V6AXT2-F1
#
_cell.length_a   1.000
_cell.length_b   1.000
_cell.length_c   1.000
_cell.angle_alpha   90.00
_cell.angle_beta   90.00
_cell.angle_gamma   90.00
#
_symmetry.space_group_name_H-M   'P 1'
#
loop_
_entity.id
_entity.type
_entity.pdbx_description
1 polymer ?
#
loop_
_entity_poly.entity_id
_entity_poly.type
_entity_poly.pdbx_seq_one_letter_code
_entity_poly.pdbx_strand_id
1 'polypeptide(L)'
;MSAKSTSNSLASKQRRARRGFNHWQLAVKTALIVAVVGLAYLPALRAGFVWDDQSLITANPLLRSFSGLAEIWSGARTADYFPVTNTIFWIESHLFGGHAAGYHALNILLQSANALLVWAVLRRLSIPGAWLAGLIFGIHPVHAESVAWISELKNLLSMF
;
A
#
# COMPACT_ATOMS: atom_id res chain seq x y z
N MET A 1 45.22 20.49 -31.43
CA MET A 1 44.33 20.40 -30.24
C MET A 1 42.84 20.18 -30.62
N SER A 2 42.50 19.26 -31.54
CA SER A 2 41.11 19.13 -32.06
C SER A 2 40.44 17.75 -31.85
N ALA A 3 41.19 16.68 -31.59
CA ALA A 3 40.64 15.31 -31.49
C ALA A 3 40.02 14.93 -30.12
N LYS A 4 40.35 15.64 -29.02
CA LYS A 4 39.84 15.32 -27.67
C LYS A 4 38.39 15.79 -27.44
N SER A 5 37.94 16.81 -28.17
CA SER A 5 36.61 17.42 -27.98
C SER A 5 35.48 16.53 -28.53
N THR A 6 35.70 15.89 -29.68
CA THR A 6 34.74 14.98 -30.34
C THR A 6 34.57 13.66 -29.59
N SER A 7 35.62 13.13 -28.96
CA SER A 7 35.58 11.91 -28.14
C SER A 7 34.68 12.07 -26.90
N ASN A 8 34.78 13.20 -26.19
CA ASN A 8 33.95 13.47 -25.00
C ASN A 8 32.46 13.69 -25.36
N SER A 9 32.17 14.21 -26.54
CA SER A 9 30.80 14.39 -27.06
C SER A 9 30.12 13.04 -27.38
N LEU A 10 30.87 12.11 -27.96
CA LEU A 10 30.37 10.76 -28.27
C LEU A 10 30.17 9.92 -26.99
N ALA A 11 31.09 10.00 -26.03
CA ALA A 11 30.98 9.33 -24.74
C ALA A 11 29.83 9.86 -23.87
N SER A 12 29.55 11.17 -23.91
CA SER A 12 28.43 11.78 -23.19
C SER A 12 27.08 11.44 -23.84
N LYS A 13 26.98 11.40 -25.17
CA LYS A 13 25.79 10.90 -25.89
C LYS A 13 25.54 9.40 -25.60
N GLN A 14 26.57 8.57 -25.56
CA GLN A 14 26.45 7.15 -25.21
C GLN A 14 26.04 6.92 -23.75
N ARG A 15 26.53 7.71 -22.79
CA ARG A 15 26.08 7.67 -21.38
C ARG A 15 24.62 8.11 -21.22
N ARG A 16 24.16 9.06 -22.05
CA ARG A 16 22.78 9.54 -22.05
C ARG A 16 21.82 8.53 -22.70
N ALA A 17 22.26 7.82 -23.74
CA ALA A 17 21.53 6.70 -24.36
C ALA A 17 21.43 5.46 -23.45
N ARG A 18 22.43 5.21 -22.59
CA ARG A 18 22.42 4.13 -21.58
C ARG A 18 21.61 4.43 -20.31
N ARG A 19 21.10 5.66 -20.15
CA ARG A 19 20.19 6.06 -19.07
C ARG A 19 18.72 5.99 -19.49
N GLY A 20 18.39 5.21 -20.52
CA GLY A 20 17.03 4.73 -20.70
C GLY A 20 16.68 3.88 -19.47
N PHE A 21 15.77 4.37 -18.63
CA PHE A 21 15.17 3.54 -17.58
C PHE A 21 14.66 2.28 -18.28
N ASN A 22 15.13 1.10 -17.89
CA ASN A 22 14.58 -0.14 -18.42
C ASN A 22 13.17 -0.31 -17.84
N HIS A 23 12.18 0.36 -18.45
CA HIS A 23 10.79 0.38 -18.02
C HIS A 23 10.24 -1.04 -17.85
N TRP A 24 10.72 -1.98 -18.67
CA TRP A 24 10.45 -3.41 -18.52
C TRP A 24 10.94 -3.99 -17.19
N GLN A 25 12.20 -3.75 -16.81
CA GLN A 25 12.74 -4.23 -15.53
C GLN A 25 12.02 -3.62 -14.33
N LEU A 26 11.60 -2.36 -14.46
CA LEU A 26 10.78 -1.70 -13.45
C LEU A 26 9.41 -2.38 -13.33
N ALA A 27 8.72 -2.59 -14.45
CA ALA A 27 7.42 -3.25 -14.49
C ALA A 27 7.47 -4.67 -13.93
N VAL A 28 8.47 -5.46 -14.30
CA VAL A 28 8.67 -6.83 -13.78
C VAL A 28 8.88 -6.82 -12.27
N LYS A 29 9.72 -5.92 -11.74
CA LYS A 29 9.95 -5.82 -10.29
C LYS A 29 8.70 -5.37 -9.53
N THR A 30 7.96 -4.40 -10.08
CA THR A 30 6.68 -3.97 -9.52
C THR A 30 5.69 -5.14 -9.47
N ALA A 31 5.53 -5.84 -10.59
CA ALA A 31 4.62 -6.98 -10.69
C ALA A 31 5.01 -8.11 -9.72
N LEU A 32 6.31 -8.40 -9.59
CA LEU A 32 6.80 -9.39 -8.63
C LEU A 32 6.49 -9.00 -7.19
N ILE A 33 6.70 -7.74 -6.79
CA ILE A 33 6.38 -7.28 -5.43
C ILE A 33 4.88 -7.45 -5.16
N VAL A 34 4.03 -6.94 -6.05
CA VAL A 34 2.58 -7.03 -5.89
C VAL A 34 2.11 -8.49 -5.86
N ALA A 35 2.62 -9.34 -6.74
CA ALA A 35 2.24 -10.75 -6.79
C ALA A 35 2.67 -11.50 -5.53
N VAL A 36 3.90 -11.30 -5.06
CA VAL A 36 4.42 -12.02 -3.88
C VAL A 36 3.75 -11.54 -2.59
N VAL A 37 3.53 -10.23 -2.43
CA VAL A 37 2.76 -9.69 -1.30
C VAL A 37 1.32 -10.21 -1.33
N GLY A 38 0.67 -10.17 -2.49
CA GLY A 38 -0.68 -10.70 -2.67
C GLY A 38 -0.79 -12.19 -2.33
N LEU A 39 0.18 -13.00 -2.76
CA LEU A 39 0.23 -14.43 -2.43
C LEU A 39 0.48 -14.68 -0.93
N ALA A 40 1.36 -13.90 -0.30
CA ALA A 40 1.68 -14.04 1.12
C ALA A 40 0.45 -13.83 2.02
N TYR A 41 -0.43 -12.88 1.66
CA TYR A 41 -1.63 -12.55 2.43
C TYR A 41 -2.93 -13.10 1.82
N LEU A 42 -2.84 -13.90 0.75
CA LEU A 42 -4.01 -14.53 0.12
C LEU A 42 -4.93 -15.26 1.12
N PRO A 43 -4.43 -15.96 2.16
CA PRO A 43 -5.29 -16.58 3.16
C PRO A 43 -6.23 -15.61 3.88
N ALA A 44 -5.85 -14.34 4.05
CA ALA A 44 -6.67 -13.34 4.72
C ALA A 44 -8.00 -13.08 3.99
N LEU A 45 -8.05 -13.26 2.66
CA LEU A 45 -9.31 -13.12 1.91
C LEU A 45 -10.39 -14.13 2.32
N ARG A 46 -10.02 -15.21 3.01
CA ARG A 46 -10.94 -16.22 3.54
C ARG A 46 -11.26 -16.02 5.02
N ALA A 47 -10.62 -15.06 5.67
CA ALA A 47 -10.92 -14.71 7.06
C ALA A 47 -12.21 -13.89 7.14
N GLY A 48 -12.84 -13.92 8.31
CA GLY A 48 -13.98 -13.08 8.64
C GLY A 48 -13.56 -11.90 9.51
N PHE A 49 -14.54 -11.08 9.90
CA PHE A 49 -14.34 -10.02 10.87
C PHE A 49 -13.98 -10.60 12.25
N VAL A 50 -12.97 -10.03 12.90
CA VAL A 50 -12.49 -10.47 14.22
C VAL A 50 -12.28 -9.28 15.17
N TRP A 51 -12.44 -9.54 16.46
CA TRP A 51 -12.18 -8.57 17.54
C TRP A 51 -12.84 -7.21 17.28
N ASP A 52 -12.05 -6.14 17.18
CA ASP A 52 -12.54 -4.77 17.03
C ASP A 52 -13.24 -4.51 15.69
N ASP A 53 -13.12 -5.41 14.71
CA ASP A 53 -13.92 -5.31 13.47
C ASP A 53 -15.42 -5.32 13.77
N GLN A 54 -15.81 -5.96 14.88
CA GLN A 54 -17.21 -5.96 15.29
C GLN A 54 -17.68 -4.56 15.64
N SER A 55 -16.97 -3.86 16.53
CA SER A 55 -17.35 -2.52 17.01
C SER A 55 -17.06 -1.43 16.00
N LEU A 56 -15.95 -1.52 15.26
CA LEU A 56 -15.49 -0.49 14.33
C LEU A 56 -16.17 -0.57 12.97
N ILE A 57 -16.60 -1.76 12.55
CA ILE A 57 -17.12 -1.99 11.19
C ILE A 57 -18.53 -2.54 11.21
N THR A 58 -18.72 -3.79 11.66
CA THR A 58 -20.01 -4.49 11.43
C THR A 58 -21.16 -3.92 12.26
N ALA A 59 -20.91 -3.56 13.52
CA ALA A 59 -21.89 -2.97 14.43
C ALA A 59 -21.83 -1.44 14.47
N ASN A 60 -20.97 -0.79 13.68
CA ASN A 60 -20.79 0.65 13.73
C ASN A 60 -21.93 1.38 12.99
N PRO A 61 -22.80 2.14 13.70
CA PRO A 61 -23.92 2.85 13.08
C PRO A 61 -23.46 4.04 12.22
N LEU A 62 -22.24 4.57 12.44
CA LEU A 62 -21.71 5.71 11.68
C LEU A 62 -21.47 5.35 10.20
N LEU A 63 -21.23 4.06 9.92
CA LEU A 63 -20.95 3.60 8.56
C LEU A 63 -22.21 3.44 7.69
N ARG A 64 -23.41 3.69 8.23
CA ARG A 64 -24.68 3.34 7.58
C ARG A 64 -25.38 4.49 6.85
N SER A 65 -24.91 5.72 7.04
CA SER A 65 -25.59 6.92 6.52
C SER A 65 -24.61 8.03 6.19
N PHE A 66 -25.03 8.96 5.33
CA PHE A 66 -24.26 10.18 5.04
C PHE A 66 -24.12 11.11 6.25
N SER A 67 -25.13 11.17 7.13
CA SER A 67 -25.00 11.89 8.40
C SER A 67 -23.95 11.27 9.31
N GLY A 68 -23.86 9.93 9.31
CA GLY A 68 -22.79 9.21 9.98
C GLY A 68 -21.41 9.57 9.43
N LEU A 69 -21.28 9.76 8.11
CA LEU A 69 -20.04 10.26 7.50
C LEU A 69 -19.66 11.66 7.99
N ALA A 70 -20.61 12.59 8.09
CA ALA A 70 -20.33 13.91 8.68
C ALA A 70 -19.89 13.80 10.15
N GLU A 71 -20.51 12.88 10.90
CA GLU A 71 -20.21 12.65 12.32
C GLU A 71 -18.84 12.00 12.56
N ILE A 72 -18.37 11.16 11.62
CA ILE A 72 -17.00 10.62 11.62
C ILE A 72 -15.96 11.75 11.69
N TRP A 73 -16.21 12.87 11.00
CA TRP A 73 -15.31 14.03 10.95
C TRP A 73 -15.54 15.05 12.07
N SER A 74 -16.65 14.97 12.79
CA SER A 74 -16.90 15.81 13.97
C SER A 74 -16.39 15.20 15.27
N GLY A 75 -16.15 13.88 15.29
CA GLY A 75 -15.60 13.15 16.43
C GLY A 75 -16.60 12.90 17.57
N ALA A 76 -17.89 13.18 17.37
CA ALA A 76 -18.87 13.20 18.45
C ALA A 76 -19.19 11.82 19.07
N ARG A 77 -19.03 10.73 18.30
CA ARG A 77 -19.39 9.35 18.73
C ARG A 77 -18.38 8.27 18.33
N THR A 78 -17.12 8.64 18.08
CA THR A 78 -16.08 7.68 17.70
C THR A 78 -15.33 7.20 18.93
N ALA A 79 -15.18 5.88 19.10
CA ALA A 79 -14.36 5.31 20.18
C ALA A 79 -12.89 5.79 20.08
N ASP A 80 -12.35 5.76 18.86
CA ASP A 80 -11.08 6.40 18.50
C ASP A 80 -11.28 7.31 17.28
N TYR A 81 -10.66 8.48 17.31
CA TYR A 81 -10.81 9.48 16.26
C TYR A 81 -9.84 9.22 15.08
N PHE A 82 -10.24 8.33 14.18
CA PHE A 82 -9.56 8.04 12.91
C PHE A 82 -10.45 8.37 11.70
N PRO A 83 -10.68 9.66 11.38
CA PRO A 83 -11.70 10.06 10.41
C PRO A 83 -11.42 9.54 9.00
N VAL A 84 -10.16 9.44 8.58
CA VAL A 84 -9.77 8.90 7.27
C VAL A 84 -10.06 7.39 7.21
N THR A 85 -9.62 6.63 8.22
CA THR A 85 -9.87 5.18 8.32
C THR A 85 -11.37 4.89 8.35
N ASN A 86 -12.13 5.61 9.18
CA ASN A 86 -13.58 5.45 9.27
C ASN A 86 -14.30 5.87 7.99
N THR A 87 -13.80 6.86 7.25
CA THR A 87 -14.31 7.21 5.91
C THR A 87 -14.10 6.06 4.93
N ILE A 88 -12.95 5.39 4.98
CA ILE A 88 -12.70 4.21 4.13
C ILE A 88 -13.61 3.06 4.54
N PHE A 89 -13.75 2.76 5.83
CA PHE A 89 -14.73 1.76 6.28
C PHE A 89 -16.17 2.11 5.90
N TRP A 90 -16.52 3.40 5.87
CA TRP A 90 -17.82 3.85 5.35
C TRP A 90 -17.96 3.45 3.89
N ILE A 91 -16.97 3.74 3.04
CA ILE A 91 -16.96 3.36 1.62
C ILE A 91 -17.03 1.83 1.46
N GLU A 92 -16.16 1.09 2.15
CA GLU A 92 -16.10 -0.37 2.07
C GLU A 92 -17.40 -1.03 2.52
N SER A 93 -18.06 -0.48 3.56
CA SER A 93 -19.36 -0.98 4.01
C SER A 93 -20.48 -0.81 2.99
N HIS A 94 -20.42 0.24 2.15
CA HIS A 94 -21.38 0.45 1.07
C HIS A 94 -21.05 -0.39 -0.17
N LEU A 95 -19.77 -0.68 -0.42
CA LEU A 95 -19.32 -1.48 -1.57
C LEU A 95 -19.43 -2.99 -1.33
N PHE A 96 -19.03 -3.45 -0.14
CA PHE A 96 -18.88 -4.88 0.17
C PHE A 96 -19.88 -5.37 1.22
N GLY A 97 -20.54 -4.47 1.96
CA GLY A 97 -21.47 -4.85 3.01
C GLY A 97 -20.79 -5.72 4.06
N GLY A 98 -21.37 -6.90 4.34
CA GLY A 98 -20.83 -7.89 5.27
C GLY A 98 -19.78 -8.85 4.68
N HIS A 99 -19.27 -8.61 3.46
CA HIS A 99 -18.29 -9.50 2.85
C HIS A 99 -16.85 -9.07 3.20
N ALA A 100 -16.28 -9.68 4.25
CA ALA A 100 -14.93 -9.37 4.76
C ALA A 100 -13.82 -9.42 3.69
N ALA A 101 -13.96 -10.28 2.66
CA ALA A 101 -12.98 -10.43 1.59
C ALA A 101 -12.67 -9.10 0.86
N GLY A 102 -13.66 -8.22 0.69
CA GLY A 102 -13.43 -6.91 0.06
C GLY A 102 -12.52 -6.00 0.88
N TYR A 103 -12.70 -6.03 2.20
CA TYR A 103 -11.89 -5.26 3.14
C TYR A 103 -10.45 -5.77 3.21
N HIS A 104 -10.26 -7.10 3.30
CA HIS A 104 -8.94 -7.69 3.24
C HIS A 104 -8.24 -7.40 1.90
N ALA A 105 -8.98 -7.39 0.78
CA ALA A 105 -8.41 -7.05 -0.52
C ALA A 105 -7.84 -5.62 -0.55
N LEU A 106 -8.52 -4.65 0.06
CA LEU A 106 -8.00 -3.29 0.19
C LEU A 106 -6.75 -3.25 1.06
N ASN A 107 -6.74 -3.93 2.21
CA ASN A 107 -5.55 -4.01 3.07
C ASN A 107 -4.33 -4.59 2.32
N ILE A 108 -4.53 -5.68 1.56
CA ILE A 108 -3.46 -6.31 0.76
C ILE A 108 -2.95 -5.36 -0.33
N LEU A 109 -3.86 -4.60 -0.97
CA LEU A 109 -3.50 -3.60 -1.97
C LEU A 109 -2.67 -2.47 -1.34
N LEU A 110 -3.08 -1.96 -0.19
CA LEU A 110 -2.34 -0.91 0.53
C LEU A 110 -0.98 -1.42 1.00
N GLN A 111 -0.87 -2.66 1.50
CA GLN A 111 0.42 -3.24 1.85
C GLN A 111 1.34 -3.39 0.63
N SER A 112 0.78 -3.76 -0.53
CA SER A 112 1.53 -3.81 -1.77
C SER A 112 2.04 -2.42 -2.16
N ALA A 113 1.20 -1.39 -2.01
CA ALA A 113 1.58 0.00 -2.25
C ALA A 113 2.67 0.47 -1.26
N ASN A 114 2.58 0.09 0.02
CA ASN A 114 3.59 0.38 1.05
C ASN A 114 4.94 -0.24 0.70
N ALA A 115 4.97 -1.51 0.28
CA ALA A 115 6.18 -2.18 -0.19
C ALA A 115 6.82 -1.46 -1.40
N LEU A 116 5.99 -1.02 -2.35
CA LEU A 116 6.44 -0.24 -3.51
C LEU A 116 6.95 1.16 -3.10
N LEU A 117 6.33 1.79 -2.12
CA LEU A 117 6.75 3.09 -1.58
C LEU A 117 8.11 2.98 -0.90
N VAL A 118 8.32 1.98 -0.05
CA VAL A 118 9.64 1.67 0.55
C VAL A 118 10.68 1.48 -0.54
N TRP A 119 10.40 0.67 -1.56
CA TRP A 119 11.30 0.51 -2.69
C TRP A 119 11.57 1.84 -3.42
N ALA A 120 10.55 2.67 -3.64
CA ALA A 120 10.70 3.96 -4.31
C ALA A 120 11.61 4.92 -3.52
N VAL A 121 11.42 5.01 -2.20
CA VAL A 121 12.26 5.81 -1.30
C VAL A 121 13.70 5.30 -1.32
N LEU A 122 13.92 4.01 -1.09
CA LEU A 122 15.26 3.42 -1.08
C LEU A 122 15.98 3.56 -2.43
N ARG A 123 15.25 3.51 -3.54
CA ARG A 123 15.82 3.81 -4.86
C ARG A 123 16.24 5.27 -5.00
N ARG A 124 15.44 6.23 -4.50
CA ARG A 124 15.81 7.66 -4.52
C ARG A 124 17.06 7.91 -3.68
N LEU A 125 17.22 7.16 -2.58
CA LEU A 125 18.42 7.18 -1.73
C LEU A 125 19.60 6.38 -2.31
N SER A 126 19.46 5.79 -3.50
CA SER A 126 20.51 5.00 -4.16
C SER A 126 21.00 3.79 -3.34
N ILE A 127 20.14 3.21 -2.50
CA ILE A 127 20.48 2.03 -1.70
C ILE A 127 20.56 0.78 -2.59
N PRO A 128 21.68 0.03 -2.59
CA PRO A 128 21.78 -1.24 -3.30
C PRO A 128 20.71 -2.23 -2.83
N GLY A 129 20.11 -2.97 -3.76
CA GLY A 129 19.09 -3.96 -3.40
C GLY A 129 17.74 -3.37 -2.94
N ALA A 130 17.48 -2.08 -3.15
CA ALA A 130 16.24 -1.40 -2.73
C ALA A 130 14.93 -2.15 -3.05
N TRP A 131 14.85 -2.87 -4.17
CA TRP A 131 13.65 -3.63 -4.55
C TRP A 131 13.46 -4.88 -3.68
N LEU A 132 14.54 -5.56 -3.31
CA LEU A 132 14.51 -6.69 -2.37
C LEU A 132 14.12 -6.21 -0.98
N ALA A 133 14.63 -5.05 -0.55
CA ALA A 133 14.24 -4.47 0.73
C ALA A 133 12.73 -4.14 0.78
N GLY A 134 12.18 -3.55 -0.29
CA GLY A 134 10.73 -3.33 -0.40
C GLY A 134 9.92 -4.64 -0.43
N LEU A 135 10.41 -5.67 -1.13
CA LEU A 135 9.77 -7.00 -1.14
C LEU A 135 9.77 -7.63 0.26
N ILE A 136 10.93 -7.66 0.93
CA ILE A 136 11.08 -8.21 2.28
C ILE A 136 10.18 -7.48 3.25
N PHE A 137 10.14 -6.15 3.21
CA PHE A 137 9.21 -5.34 3.99
C PHE A 137 7.76 -5.77 3.72
N GLY A 138 7.36 -5.90 2.45
CA GLY A 138 6.01 -6.28 2.08
C GLY A 138 5.54 -7.60 2.71
N ILE A 139 6.40 -8.62 2.75
CA ILE A 139 6.08 -9.97 3.25
C ILE A 139 6.55 -10.24 4.68
N HIS A 140 7.10 -9.25 5.37
CA HIS A 140 7.66 -9.48 6.70
C HIS A 140 6.53 -9.85 7.69
N PRO A 141 6.64 -10.95 8.47
CA PRO A 141 5.57 -11.42 9.36
C PRO A 141 5.10 -10.39 10.39
N VAL A 142 5.93 -9.40 10.72
CA VAL A 142 5.54 -8.27 11.60
C VAL A 142 4.32 -7.50 11.09
N HIS A 143 4.06 -7.51 9.79
CA HIS A 143 2.89 -6.85 9.19
C HIS A 143 1.65 -7.75 9.14
N ALA A 144 1.73 -9.00 9.58
CA ALA A 144 0.60 -9.93 9.51
C ALA A 144 -0.65 -9.37 10.20
N GLU A 145 -0.48 -8.76 11.37
CA GLU A 145 -1.58 -8.10 12.08
C GLU A 145 -2.11 -6.90 11.29
N SER A 146 -1.22 -6.01 10.83
CA SER A 146 -1.60 -4.82 10.06
C SER A 146 -2.37 -5.12 8.79
N VAL A 147 -2.11 -6.27 8.16
CA VAL A 147 -2.74 -6.66 6.89
C VAL A 147 -3.98 -7.53 7.11
N ALA A 148 -3.88 -8.54 7.98
CA ALA A 148 -4.92 -9.55 8.15
C ALA A 148 -6.04 -9.08 9.09
N TRP A 149 -5.79 -8.18 10.04
CA TRP A 149 -6.85 -7.60 10.86
C TRP A 149 -7.41 -6.37 10.16
N ILE A 150 -8.70 -6.39 9.79
CA ILE A 150 -9.30 -5.33 8.96
C ILE A 150 -9.20 -3.97 9.66
N SER A 151 -9.49 -3.92 10.96
CA SER A 151 -9.44 -2.71 11.78
C SER A 151 -8.04 -2.07 11.88
N GLU A 152 -6.98 -2.78 11.50
CA GLU A 152 -5.62 -2.26 11.41
C GLU A 152 -5.34 -1.49 10.11
N LEU A 153 -6.35 -1.27 9.27
CA LEU A 153 -6.28 -0.38 8.09
C LEU A 153 -5.59 0.96 8.40
N LYS A 154 -5.83 1.53 9.59
CA LYS A 154 -5.17 2.74 10.10
C LYS A 154 -3.64 2.68 10.00
N ASN A 155 -3.03 1.53 10.30
CA ASN A 155 -1.58 1.32 10.20
C ASN A 155 -1.11 1.32 8.76
N LEU A 156 -1.86 0.70 7.84
CA LEU A 156 -1.52 0.67 6.42
C LEU A 156 -1.60 2.07 5.78
N LEU A 157 -2.60 2.86 6.16
CA LEU A 157 -2.80 4.23 5.67
C LEU A 157 -1.74 5.22 6.15
N SER A 158 -1.15 4.99 7.33
CA SER A 158 -0.18 5.91 7.95
C SER A 158 1.11 6.13 7.14
N MET A 159 1.34 5.34 6.08
CA MET A 159 2.51 5.46 5.22
C MET A 159 2.38 6.48 4.08
N PHE A 160 1.18 7.04 3.86
CA PHE A 160 0.88 7.99 2.77
C PHE A 160 0.60 9.40 3.30
#